data_AF-A0A7K0M0M4-F1
#
_entry.id   AF-A0A7K0M0M4-F1
#
_cell.length_a   1.000
_cell.length_b   1.000
_cell.length_c   1.000
_cell.angle_alpha   90.00
_cell.angle_beta   90.00
_cell.angle_gamma   90.00
#
_symmetry.space_group_name_H-M   'P 1'
#
loop_
_entity.id
_entity.type
_entity.pdbx_description
1 polymer ?
#
loop_
_entity_poly.entity_id
_entity_poly.type
_entity_poly.pdbx_seq_one_letter_code
_entity_poly.pdbx_strand_id
1 'polypeptide(L)'
;MQSSNPVFKRGYAALENRGGTAVAPSTEELNDLYNSPAASSMRTGRMTIDDVVARTALLFVVLVGVGSVAWTLKLGGGALLIGFLGAMGLGLYLSFSQKVKPGLTITYAALQGLALGTLSQMYETAYDGIVGQALVATIAAIAGVLWAYKSKRIRVTPKFTRVLMGAMFGYLILAVGSLIGSFFGLGNGMGLYGLSGLGPILA
;
A
#
# COMPACT_ATOMS: atom_id res chain seq x y z
N MET A 1 -49.80 16.66 -11.52
CA MET A 1 -48.99 17.29 -10.44
C MET A 1 -47.53 16.99 -10.71
N GLN A 2 -46.75 17.97 -11.14
CA GLN A 2 -45.36 17.78 -11.59
C GLN A 2 -44.44 17.91 -10.37
N SER A 3 -43.92 16.79 -9.85
CA SER A 3 -43.09 16.82 -8.64
C SER A 3 -41.72 17.42 -8.95
N SER A 4 -41.29 18.38 -8.13
CA SER A 4 -40.02 19.13 -8.30
C SER A 4 -38.78 18.34 -7.88
N ASN A 5 -38.91 17.04 -7.59
CA ASN A 5 -37.83 16.24 -7.05
C ASN A 5 -36.89 15.75 -8.18
N PRO A 6 -35.59 16.11 -8.13
CA PRO A 6 -34.62 15.78 -9.17
C PRO A 6 -34.38 14.26 -9.32
N VAL A 7 -34.66 13.46 -8.29
CA VAL A 7 -34.54 12.00 -8.34
C VAL A 7 -35.58 11.41 -9.30
N PHE A 8 -36.82 11.90 -9.25
CA PHE A 8 -37.87 11.45 -10.16
C PHE A 8 -37.60 11.92 -11.59
N LYS A 9 -37.13 13.16 -11.78
CA LYS A 9 -36.75 13.66 -13.11
C LYS A 9 -35.66 12.82 -13.78
N ARG A 10 -34.64 12.36 -13.03
CA ARG A 10 -33.58 11.49 -13.58
C ARG A 10 -34.09 10.10 -13.94
N GLY A 11 -34.99 9.54 -13.14
CA GLY A 11 -35.65 8.26 -13.43
C GLY A 11 -36.51 8.33 -14.69
N TYR A 12 -37.35 9.36 -14.81
CA TYR A 12 -38.22 9.54 -15.98
C TYR A 12 -37.44 9.91 -17.25
N ALA A 13 -36.36 10.70 -17.15
CA ALA A 13 -35.50 11.00 -18.31
C ALA A 13 -34.74 9.76 -18.83
N ALA A 14 -34.41 8.80 -17.96
CA ALA A 14 -33.83 7.52 -18.37
C ALA A 14 -34.87 6.58 -19.03
N LEU A 15 -36.15 6.73 -18.70
CA LEU A 15 -37.28 6.06 -19.33
C LEU A 15 -37.63 6.68 -20.69
N GLU A 16 -37.61 8.01 -20.80
CA GLU A 16 -37.95 8.75 -22.03
C GLU A 16 -36.91 8.53 -23.16
N ASN A 17 -35.62 8.39 -22.81
CA ASN A 17 -34.56 8.09 -23.79
C ASN A 17 -34.57 6.63 -24.29
N ARG A 18 -35.48 5.80 -23.76
CA ARG A 18 -35.68 4.41 -24.14
C ARG A 18 -37.08 4.29 -24.74
N GLY A 19 -37.26 4.86 -25.94
CA GLY A 19 -38.55 4.99 -26.64
C GLY A 19 -39.33 3.67 -26.80
N GLY A 20 -40.03 3.27 -25.75
CA GLY A 20 -40.78 2.03 -25.67
C GLY A 20 -41.67 2.05 -24.43
N THR A 21 -42.93 1.72 -24.65
CA THR A 21 -43.93 1.40 -23.63
C THR A 21 -43.30 0.65 -22.46
N ALA A 22 -43.59 1.07 -21.23
CA ALA A 22 -43.23 0.35 -20.02
C ALA A 22 -44.05 -0.95 -19.96
N VAL A 23 -43.62 -1.96 -20.72
CA VAL A 23 -44.12 -3.33 -20.64
C VAL A 23 -43.65 -3.87 -19.29
N ALA A 24 -44.60 -4.30 -18.46
CA ALA A 24 -44.27 -4.98 -17.21
C ALA A 24 -43.42 -6.22 -17.54
N PRO A 25 -42.27 -6.42 -16.87
CA PRO A 25 -41.41 -7.56 -17.17
C PRO A 25 -42.20 -8.86 -17.02
N SER A 26 -42.06 -9.74 -18.00
CA SER A 26 -42.73 -11.04 -18.00
C SER A 26 -42.23 -11.91 -16.84
N THR A 27 -43.05 -12.86 -16.39
CA THR A 27 -42.67 -13.75 -15.26
C THR A 27 -41.40 -14.55 -15.53
N GLU A 28 -41.13 -14.89 -16.79
CA GLU A 28 -39.89 -15.52 -17.24
C GLU A 28 -38.68 -14.59 -17.16
N GLU A 29 -38.78 -13.32 -17.58
CA GLU A 29 -37.68 -12.35 -17.41
C GLU A 29 -37.32 -12.09 -15.94
N LEU A 30 -38.32 -12.09 -15.05
CA LEU A 30 -38.08 -11.99 -13.60
C LEU A 30 -37.32 -13.20 -13.06
N ASN A 31 -37.65 -14.40 -13.55
CA ASN A 31 -36.99 -15.64 -13.14
C ASN A 31 -35.53 -15.67 -13.64
N ASP A 32 -35.29 -15.22 -14.89
CA ASP A 32 -33.95 -15.11 -15.47
C ASP A 32 -33.09 -14.07 -14.75
N LEU A 33 -33.66 -12.94 -14.34
CA LEU A 33 -32.96 -11.94 -13.53
C LEU A 33 -32.59 -12.50 -12.15
N TYR A 34 -33.46 -13.31 -11.53
CA TYR A 34 -33.20 -13.93 -10.23
C TYR A 34 -32.13 -15.03 -10.32
N ASN A 35 -32.10 -15.77 -11.42
CA ASN A 35 -31.11 -16.81 -11.70
C ASN A 35 -29.81 -16.26 -12.30
N SER A 36 -29.75 -14.98 -12.67
CA SER A 36 -28.54 -14.38 -13.21
C SER A 36 -27.44 -14.27 -12.14
N PRO A 37 -26.18 -14.62 -12.47
CA PRO A 37 -25.06 -14.49 -11.54
C PRO A 37 -24.91 -13.04 -11.04
N ALA A 38 -24.63 -12.89 -9.74
CA ALA A 38 -24.42 -11.57 -9.13
C ALA A 38 -23.38 -10.77 -9.93
N ALA A 39 -23.74 -9.54 -10.30
CA ALA A 39 -22.92 -8.69 -11.15
C ALA A 39 -21.50 -8.52 -10.56
N SER A 40 -20.47 -8.80 -11.38
CA SER A 40 -19.07 -8.71 -10.93
C SER A 40 -18.70 -7.28 -10.51
N SER A 41 -17.67 -7.14 -9.68
CA SER A 41 -17.14 -5.84 -9.24
C SER A 41 -16.78 -4.91 -10.42
N MET A 42 -16.33 -5.48 -11.54
CA MET A 42 -16.10 -4.75 -12.81
C MET A 42 -17.38 -4.16 -13.41
N ARG A 43 -18.55 -4.81 -13.22
CA ARG A 43 -19.84 -4.39 -13.77
C ARG A 43 -20.56 -3.37 -12.88
N THR A 44 -20.35 -3.46 -11.57
CA THR A 44 -21.02 -2.60 -10.56
C THR A 44 -20.23 -1.34 -10.23
N GLY A 45 -18.95 -1.26 -10.63
CA GLY A 45 -18.06 -0.14 -10.31
C GLY A 45 -17.75 0.00 -8.82
N ARG A 46 -18.09 -1.01 -8.01
CA ARG A 46 -17.85 -1.05 -6.56
C ARG A 46 -16.64 -1.94 -6.25
N MET A 47 -15.69 -1.39 -5.50
CA MET A 47 -14.49 -2.11 -5.10
C MET A 47 -14.83 -3.14 -4.02
N THR A 48 -14.46 -4.41 -4.25
CA THR A 48 -14.60 -5.49 -3.26
C THR A 48 -13.27 -5.73 -2.56
N ILE A 49 -13.29 -6.43 -1.42
CA ILE A 49 -12.07 -6.86 -0.72
C ILE A 49 -11.16 -7.66 -1.66
N ASP A 50 -11.73 -8.54 -2.48
CA ASP A 50 -10.97 -9.35 -3.43
C ASP A 50 -10.25 -8.48 -4.48
N ASP A 51 -10.87 -7.38 -4.93
CA ASP A 51 -10.25 -6.42 -5.84
C ASP A 51 -9.12 -5.63 -5.14
N VAL A 52 -9.28 -5.29 -3.86
CA VAL A 52 -8.20 -4.67 -3.07
C VAL A 52 -7.00 -5.63 -2.98
N VAL A 53 -7.24 -6.89 -2.64
CA VAL A 53 -6.18 -7.91 -2.52
C VAL A 53 -5.49 -8.15 -3.86
N ALA A 54 -6.25 -8.27 -4.95
CA ALA A 54 -5.68 -8.47 -6.28
C ALA A 54 -4.80 -7.29 -6.73
N ARG A 55 -5.24 -6.04 -6.49
CA ARG A 55 -4.47 -4.85 -6.88
C ARG A 55 -3.22 -4.66 -6.03
N THR A 56 -3.29 -4.88 -4.72
CA THR A 56 -2.11 -4.79 -3.85
C THR A 56 -1.11 -5.90 -4.17
N ALA A 57 -1.57 -7.12 -4.42
CA ALA A 57 -0.74 -8.22 -4.87
C ALA A 57 -0.06 -7.91 -6.22
N LEU A 58 -0.80 -7.35 -7.18
CA LEU A 58 -0.24 -6.95 -8.48
C LEU A 58 0.86 -5.88 -8.33
N LEU A 59 0.62 -4.84 -7.52
CA LEU A 59 1.64 -3.81 -7.25
C LEU A 59 2.87 -4.40 -6.54
N PHE A 60 2.66 -5.35 -5.63
CA PHE A 60 3.75 -6.05 -4.95
C PHE A 60 4.58 -6.89 -5.92
N VAL A 61 3.94 -7.62 -6.84
CA VAL A 61 4.63 -8.39 -7.88
C VAL A 61 5.46 -7.48 -8.78
N VAL A 62 4.92 -6.32 -9.17
CA VAL A 62 5.70 -5.33 -9.95
C VAL A 62 6.92 -4.85 -9.16
N LEU A 63 6.75 -4.50 -7.89
CA LEU A 63 7.84 -4.05 -7.02
C LEU A 63 8.93 -5.11 -6.89
N VAL A 64 8.56 -6.36 -6.59
CA VAL A 64 9.50 -7.48 -6.41
C VAL A 64 10.16 -7.86 -7.75
N GLY A 65 9.40 -7.86 -8.85
CA GLY A 65 9.92 -8.16 -10.18
C GLY A 65 10.95 -7.12 -10.65
N VAL A 66 10.69 -5.83 -10.44
CA VAL A 66 11.68 -4.79 -10.75
C VAL A 66 12.85 -4.84 -9.77
N GLY A 67 12.60 -5.09 -8.49
CA GLY A 67 13.66 -5.23 -7.48
C GLY A 67 14.60 -6.41 -7.73
N SER A 68 14.10 -7.56 -8.18
CA SER A 68 14.93 -8.71 -8.52
C SER A 68 15.79 -8.45 -9.75
N VAL A 69 15.24 -7.80 -10.77
CA VAL A 69 16.01 -7.35 -11.95
C VAL A 69 17.10 -6.37 -11.52
N ALA A 70 16.75 -5.37 -10.70
CA ALA A 70 17.70 -4.39 -10.18
C ALA A 70 18.84 -5.02 -9.36
N TRP A 71 18.53 -6.05 -8.57
CA TRP A 71 19.51 -6.84 -7.84
C TRP A 71 20.48 -7.56 -8.78
N THR A 72 19.95 -8.29 -9.78
CA THR A 72 20.79 -9.09 -10.70
C THR A 72 21.70 -8.22 -11.57
N LEU A 73 21.23 -7.05 -11.99
CA LEU A 73 21.95 -6.16 -12.89
C LEU A 73 23.01 -5.28 -12.21
N LYS A 74 23.09 -5.27 -10.87
CA LYS A 74 24.05 -4.45 -10.08
C LYS A 74 24.19 -3.02 -10.62
N LEU A 75 23.05 -2.35 -10.79
CA LEU A 75 22.94 -1.06 -11.49
C LEU A 75 23.71 0.12 -10.82
N GLY A 76 24.38 -0.11 -9.69
CA GLY A 76 25.19 0.86 -8.97
C GLY A 76 24.37 1.96 -8.29
N GLY A 77 25.08 2.89 -7.63
CA GLY A 77 24.46 3.98 -6.86
C GLY A 77 23.63 4.97 -7.68
N GLY A 78 23.90 5.08 -8.99
CA GLY A 78 23.13 5.95 -9.89
C GLY A 78 21.68 5.51 -10.05
N ALA A 79 21.46 4.19 -10.21
CA ALA A 79 20.11 3.64 -10.27
C ALA A 79 19.39 3.76 -8.92
N LEU A 80 20.10 3.56 -7.80
CA LEU A 80 19.53 3.78 -6.47
C LEU A 80 19.02 5.21 -6.31
N LEU A 81 19.81 6.22 -6.69
CA LEU A 81 19.40 7.63 -6.60
C LEU A 81 18.20 7.94 -7.50
N ILE A 82 18.17 7.42 -8.73
CA ILE A 82 17.05 7.62 -9.65
C ILE A 82 15.77 6.94 -9.11
N GLY A 83 15.89 5.71 -8.63
CA GLY A 83 14.77 4.98 -8.03
C GLY A 83 14.26 5.68 -6.77
N PHE A 84 15.16 6.09 -5.88
CA PHE A 84 14.82 6.71 -4.61
C PHE A 84 14.21 8.11 -4.79
N LEU A 85 14.88 9.00 -5.53
CA LEU A 85 14.38 10.36 -5.79
C LEU A 85 13.13 10.33 -6.67
N GLY A 86 13.09 9.45 -7.67
CA GLY A 86 11.94 9.25 -8.54
C GLY A 86 10.73 8.74 -7.78
N ALA A 87 10.91 7.71 -6.93
CA ALA A 87 9.84 7.20 -6.09
C ALA A 87 9.42 8.21 -5.03
N MET A 88 10.34 8.93 -4.38
CA MET A 88 10.02 9.95 -3.38
C MET A 88 9.20 11.09 -3.99
N GLY A 89 9.64 11.64 -5.14
CA GLY A 89 8.93 12.70 -5.83
C GLY A 89 7.56 12.26 -6.32
N LEU A 90 7.47 11.08 -6.92
CA LEU A 90 6.21 10.54 -7.41
C LEU A 90 5.26 10.16 -6.26
N GLY A 91 5.78 9.62 -5.16
CA GLY A 91 5.04 9.29 -3.95
C GLY A 91 4.48 10.53 -3.26
N LEU A 92 5.26 11.60 -3.18
CA LEU A 92 4.80 12.89 -2.65
C LEU A 92 3.71 13.50 -3.56
N TYR A 93 3.89 13.44 -4.88
CA TYR A 93 2.86 13.86 -5.84
C TYR A 93 1.57 13.04 -5.69
N LEU A 94 1.67 11.72 -5.56
CA LEU A 94 0.51 10.84 -5.32
C LEU A 94 -0.17 11.16 -3.99
N SER A 95 0.60 11.46 -2.94
CA SER A 95 0.07 11.79 -1.60
C SER A 95 -0.76 13.08 -1.61
N PHE A 96 -0.39 14.05 -2.45
CA PHE A 96 -1.18 15.27 -2.63
C PHE A 96 -2.26 15.15 -3.70
N SER A 97 -2.26 14.08 -4.49
CA SER A 97 -3.24 13.88 -5.54
C SER A 97 -4.55 13.32 -4.98
N GLN A 98 -5.64 14.07 -5.15
CA GLN A 98 -6.98 13.62 -4.76
C GLN A 98 -7.56 12.54 -5.71
N LYS A 99 -6.82 12.14 -6.75
CA LYS A 99 -7.26 11.14 -7.74
C LYS A 99 -6.20 10.06 -7.91
N VAL A 100 -6.61 8.80 -7.78
CA VAL A 100 -5.74 7.65 -8.04
C VAL A 100 -5.56 7.50 -9.55
N LYS A 101 -4.31 7.59 -10.02
CA LYS A 101 -3.93 7.37 -11.42
C LYS A 101 -3.20 6.02 -11.51
N PRO A 102 -3.85 4.94 -12.01
CA PRO A 102 -3.28 3.58 -11.96
C PRO A 102 -1.89 3.48 -12.59
N GLY A 103 -1.66 4.14 -13.73
CA GLY A 103 -0.36 4.15 -14.39
C GLY A 103 0.76 4.72 -13.51
N LEU A 104 0.51 5.84 -12.83
CA LEU A 104 1.51 6.44 -11.94
C LEU A 104 1.78 5.59 -10.70
N THR A 105 0.77 4.89 -10.17
CA THR A 105 0.94 3.97 -9.04
C THR A 105 1.83 2.78 -9.43
N ILE A 106 1.67 2.25 -10.64
CA ILE A 106 2.52 1.17 -11.16
C ILE A 106 3.95 1.69 -11.39
N THR A 107 4.11 2.88 -11.98
CA THR A 107 5.44 3.51 -12.12
C THR A 107 6.11 3.73 -10.77
N TYR A 108 5.35 4.19 -9.77
CA TYR A 108 5.85 4.33 -8.41
C TYR A 108 6.33 3.00 -7.83
N ALA A 109 5.54 1.92 -7.97
CA ALA A 109 5.94 0.59 -7.51
C ALA A 109 7.22 0.09 -8.21
N ALA A 110 7.37 0.37 -9.51
CA ALA A 110 8.59 0.02 -10.25
C ALA A 110 9.82 0.80 -9.76
N LEU A 111 9.71 2.13 -9.58
CA LEU A 111 10.81 2.96 -9.07
C LEU A 111 11.20 2.58 -7.64
N GLN A 112 10.20 2.29 -6.80
CA GLN A 112 10.41 1.82 -5.43
C GLN A 112 11.10 0.44 -5.44
N GLY A 113 10.68 -0.47 -6.32
CA GLY A 113 11.33 -1.77 -6.51
C GLY A 113 12.78 -1.63 -6.95
N LEU A 114 13.08 -0.73 -7.88
CA LEU A 114 14.44 -0.47 -8.34
C LEU A 114 15.34 0.08 -7.22
N ALA A 115 14.83 1.02 -6.43
CA ALA A 115 15.55 1.57 -5.27
C ALA A 115 15.81 0.48 -4.21
N LEU A 116 14.79 -0.29 -3.84
CA LEU A 116 14.92 -1.33 -2.82
C LEU A 116 15.82 -2.49 -3.30
N GLY A 117 15.70 -2.92 -4.55
CA GLY A 117 16.53 -3.99 -5.11
C GLY A 117 18.01 -3.63 -5.20
N THR A 118 18.33 -2.40 -5.64
CA THR A 118 19.71 -1.91 -5.62
C THR A 118 20.25 -1.74 -4.19
N LEU A 119 19.43 -1.21 -3.27
CA LEU A 119 19.81 -1.07 -1.87
C LEU A 119 20.05 -2.43 -1.19
N SER A 120 19.18 -3.41 -1.42
CA SER A 120 19.36 -4.77 -0.93
C SER A 120 20.64 -5.40 -1.45
N GLN A 121 20.96 -5.22 -2.74
CA GLN A 121 22.22 -5.71 -3.31
C GLN A 121 23.44 -5.06 -2.65
N MET A 122 23.39 -3.76 -2.34
CA MET A 122 24.48 -3.07 -1.64
C MET A 122 24.69 -3.61 -0.22
N TYR A 123 23.61 -3.83 0.54
CA TYR A 123 23.70 -4.40 1.88
C TYR A 123 24.19 -5.85 1.86
N GLU A 124 23.73 -6.66 0.90
CA GLU A 124 24.18 -8.04 0.76
C GLU A 124 25.69 -8.12 0.47
N THR A 125 26.24 -7.18 -0.32
CA THR A 125 27.69 -7.13 -0.55
C THR A 125 28.50 -6.71 0.66
N ALA A 126 27.92 -5.96 1.59
CA ALA A 126 28.58 -5.55 2.82
C ALA A 126 28.41 -6.58 3.95
N TYR A 127 27.26 -7.26 3.97
CA TYR A 127 26.85 -8.21 5.00
C TYR A 127 26.12 -9.38 4.33
N ASP A 128 26.84 -10.48 4.10
CA ASP A 128 26.32 -11.66 3.42
C ASP A 128 25.16 -12.30 4.20
N GLY A 129 24.08 -12.62 3.50
CA GLY A 129 22.87 -13.24 4.04
C GLY A 129 21.91 -12.32 4.81
N ILE A 130 22.23 -11.03 4.98
CA ILE A 130 21.39 -10.12 5.79
C ILE A 130 20.01 -9.93 5.18
N VAL A 131 19.90 -9.88 3.85
CA VAL A 131 18.62 -9.64 3.19
C VAL A 131 17.73 -10.88 3.26
N GLY A 132 18.31 -12.07 3.10
CA GLY A 132 17.60 -13.33 3.28
C GLY A 132 17.01 -13.47 4.69
N GLN A 133 17.79 -13.12 5.71
CA GLN A 133 17.33 -13.11 7.10
C GLN A 133 16.21 -12.08 7.33
N ALA A 134 16.34 -10.87 6.78
CA ALA A 134 15.31 -9.84 6.89
C ALA A 134 13.97 -10.27 6.27
N LEU A 135 14.01 -10.96 5.13
CA LEU A 135 12.82 -11.52 4.48
C LEU A 135 12.15 -12.58 5.35
N VAL A 136 12.93 -13.52 5.90
CA VAL A 136 12.41 -14.56 6.79
C VAL A 136 11.81 -13.95 8.06
N ALA A 137 12.48 -12.96 8.66
CA ALA A 137 11.99 -12.25 9.83
C ALA A 137 10.65 -11.54 9.56
N THR A 138 10.53 -10.89 8.39
CA THR A 138 9.29 -10.22 7.98
C THR A 138 8.14 -11.22 7.83
N ILE A 139 8.38 -12.35 7.16
CA ILE A 139 7.37 -13.41 7.00
C ILE A 139 6.98 -14.01 8.36
N ALA A 140 7.97 -14.25 9.23
CA ALA A 140 7.74 -14.78 10.57
C ALA A 140 6.90 -13.82 11.42
N ALA A 141 7.18 -12.51 11.36
CA ALA A 141 6.40 -11.49 12.06
C ALA A 141 4.94 -11.44 11.56
N ILE A 142 4.74 -11.44 10.24
CA ILE A 142 3.40 -11.48 9.63
C ILE A 142 2.65 -12.75 10.06
N ALA A 143 3.28 -13.91 9.95
CA ALA A 143 2.69 -15.18 10.33
C ALA A 143 2.34 -15.23 11.83
N GLY A 144 3.22 -14.72 12.69
CA GLY A 144 2.99 -14.63 14.14
C GLY A 144 1.79 -13.76 14.48
N VAL A 145 1.68 -12.58 13.87
CA VAL A 145 0.55 -11.67 14.06
C VAL A 145 -0.75 -12.28 13.53
N LEU A 146 -0.73 -12.89 12.34
CA LEU A 146 -1.90 -13.58 11.78
C LEU A 146 -2.37 -14.73 12.68
N TRP A 147 -1.44 -15.53 13.21
CA TRP A 147 -1.76 -16.60 14.14
C TRP A 147 -2.36 -16.05 15.44
N ALA A 148 -1.79 -14.97 15.98
CA ALA A 148 -2.31 -14.32 17.18
C ALA A 148 -3.75 -13.78 16.98
N TYR A 149 -4.04 -13.19 15.82
CA TYR A 149 -5.40 -12.77 15.46
C TYR A 149 -6.35 -13.95 15.26
N LYS A 150 -5.91 -15.01 14.57
CA LYS A 150 -6.70 -16.23 14.36
C LYS A 150 -7.05 -16.90 15.70
N SER A 151 -6.14 -16.86 16.67
CA SER A 151 -6.33 -17.37 18.04
C SER A 151 -7.36 -16.55 18.85
N LYS A 152 -7.84 -15.40 18.33
CA LYS A 152 -8.80 -14.48 18.97
C LYS A 152 -8.40 -13.96 20.37
N ARG A 153 -7.20 -14.29 20.85
CA ARG A 153 -6.66 -13.87 22.16
C ARG A 153 -6.26 -12.41 22.18
N ILE A 154 -5.83 -11.86 21.04
CA ILE A 154 -5.41 -10.46 20.91
C ILE A 154 -6.45 -9.71 20.08
N ARG A 155 -6.99 -8.62 20.65
CA ARG A 155 -7.88 -7.68 19.96
C ARG A 155 -7.31 -6.27 20.10
N VAL A 156 -7.34 -5.51 19.00
CA VAL A 156 -6.94 -4.10 19.01
C VAL A 156 -7.99 -3.32 19.76
N THR A 157 -7.72 -3.02 21.03
CA THR A 157 -8.59 -2.18 21.86
C THR A 157 -8.09 -0.72 21.82
N PRO A 158 -8.94 0.28 22.09
CA PRO A 158 -8.51 1.67 22.16
C PRO A 158 -7.38 1.90 23.16
N LYS A 159 -7.30 1.10 24.24
CA LYS A 159 -6.20 1.15 25.21
C LYS A 159 -4.88 0.68 24.60
N PHE A 160 -4.90 -0.43 23.84
CA PHE A 160 -3.73 -0.93 23.12
C PHE A 160 -3.23 0.11 22.11
N THR A 161 -4.12 0.72 21.32
CA THR A 161 -3.75 1.77 20.36
C THR A 161 -3.11 2.98 21.06
N ARG A 162 -3.63 3.44 22.21
CA ARG A 162 -3.02 4.56 22.93
C ARG A 162 -1.61 4.25 23.44
N VAL A 163 -1.41 3.06 24.00
CA VAL A 163 -0.07 2.62 24.45
C VAL A 163 0.89 2.52 23.26
N LEU A 164 0.43 1.93 22.15
CA LEU A 164 1.24 1.80 20.94
C LEU A 164 1.59 3.15 20.33
N MET A 165 0.65 4.10 20.28
CA MET A 165 0.90 5.47 19.83
C MET A 165 1.92 6.18 20.74
N GLY A 166 1.81 6.01 22.06
CA GLY A 166 2.80 6.53 23.01
C GLY A 166 4.20 5.95 22.79
N ALA A 167 4.30 4.63 22.58
CA ALA A 167 5.55 3.96 22.27
C ALA A 167 6.13 4.42 20.91
N MET A 168 5.29 4.58 19.89
CA MET A 168 5.69 5.07 18.57
C MET A 168 6.24 6.49 18.63
N PHE A 169 5.57 7.41 19.34
CA PHE A 169 6.09 8.77 19.53
C PHE A 169 7.35 8.80 20.38
N GLY A 170 7.44 7.96 21.42
CA GLY A 170 8.65 7.80 22.22
C GLY A 170 9.84 7.36 21.37
N TYR A 171 9.66 6.35 20.51
CA TYR A 171 10.68 5.91 19.58
C TYR A 171 11.04 6.98 18.55
N LEU A 172 10.05 7.68 18.01
CA LEU A 172 10.28 8.78 17.05
C LEU A 172 11.10 9.92 17.67
N ILE A 173 10.81 10.29 18.91
CA ILE A 173 11.59 11.31 19.64
C ILE A 173 13.02 10.81 19.86
N LEU A 174 13.21 9.54 20.23
CA LEU A 174 14.54 8.94 20.37
C LEU A 174 15.30 8.91 19.04
N ALA A 175 14.62 8.57 17.94
CA ALA A 175 15.21 8.53 16.61
C ALA A 175 15.64 9.92 16.12
N VAL A 176 14.78 10.92 16.25
CA VAL A 176 15.11 12.31 15.93
C VAL A 176 16.20 12.86 16.85
N GLY A 177 16.13 12.56 18.15
CA GLY A 177 17.15 12.96 19.12
C GLY A 177 18.51 12.34 18.83
N SER A 178 18.56 11.07 18.44
CA SER A 178 19.81 10.40 18.03
C SER A 178 20.35 10.97 16.72
N LEU A 179 19.48 11.25 15.74
CA LEU A 179 19.87 11.88 14.48
C LEU A 179 20.49 13.26 14.73
N ILE A 180 19.83 14.11 15.52
CA ILE A 180 20.36 15.43 15.89
C ILE A 180 21.67 15.27 16.67
N GLY A 181 21.70 14.37 17.66
CA GLY A 181 22.91 14.11 18.45
C GLY A 181 24.09 13.64 17.61
N SER A 182 23.85 12.89 16.53
CA SER A 182 24.89 12.45 15.59
C SER A 182 25.57 13.63 14.87
N PHE A 183 24.83 14.70 14.55
CA PHE A 183 25.40 15.93 13.96
C PHE A 183 26.25 16.73 14.95
N PHE A 184 25.98 16.62 16.26
CA PHE A 184 26.74 17.28 17.34
C PHE A 184 27.88 16.40 17.91
N GLY A 185 28.17 15.25 17.29
CA GLY A 185 29.30 14.40 17.67
C GLY A 185 29.09 13.53 18.92
N LEU A 186 27.86 13.42 19.43
CA LEU A 186 27.53 12.49 20.52
C LEU A 186 27.79 11.05 20.06
N GLY A 187 28.58 10.31 20.85
CA GLY A 187 28.91 8.90 20.57
C GLY A 187 29.86 8.66 19.39
N ASN A 188 30.86 9.52 19.15
CA ASN A 188 31.75 9.44 17.97
C ASN A 188 31.01 9.55 16.62
N GLY A 189 29.93 10.35 16.55
CA GLY A 189 29.10 10.48 15.34
C GLY A 189 28.16 9.29 15.12
N MET A 190 28.16 8.30 16.03
CA MET A 190 27.22 7.20 16.01
C MET A 190 25.91 7.51 16.75
N GLY A 191 25.66 8.71 17.27
CA GLY A 191 24.38 9.00 17.93
C GLY A 191 24.26 8.42 19.34
N LEU A 192 23.05 8.46 19.90
CA LEU A 192 22.81 8.09 21.30
C LEU A 192 22.86 6.55 21.45
N TYR A 193 23.73 6.05 22.37
CA TYR A 193 23.97 4.64 22.69
C TYR A 193 24.83 3.81 21.71
N GLY A 194 25.60 4.42 20.80
CA GLY A 194 26.50 3.69 19.89
C GLY A 194 25.78 2.90 18.78
N LEU A 195 24.45 3.00 18.73
CA LEU A 195 23.62 2.69 17.57
C LEU A 195 23.76 3.85 16.60
N SER A 196 24.49 3.66 15.49
CA SER A 196 24.80 4.68 14.46
C SER A 196 23.73 5.77 14.32
N GLY A 197 24.06 7.01 13.94
CA GLY A 197 23.07 8.12 13.89
C GLY A 197 21.80 7.81 13.07
N LEU A 198 21.86 6.82 12.17
CA LEU A 198 20.75 6.26 11.40
C LEU A 198 20.17 4.95 11.96
N GLY A 199 20.86 4.27 12.86
CA GLY A 199 20.45 3.00 13.49
C GLY A 199 19.02 3.03 14.03
N PRO A 200 18.61 4.03 14.84
CA PRO A 200 17.23 4.16 15.31
C PRO A 200 16.19 4.51 14.23
N ILE A 201 16.62 4.86 13.01
CA ILE A 201 15.73 5.15 11.87
C ILE A 201 15.64 3.91 10.95
N LEU A 202 16.68 3.08 10.94
CA LEU A 202 16.80 1.88 10.12
C LEU A 202 16.35 0.59 10.84
N ALA A 203 16.24 0.62 12.16
CA ALA A 203 15.77 -0.48 13.01
C ALA A 203 14.25 -0.45 13.23
#